data_AF-A0A8T5SV53-F1
#
_entry.id   AF-A0A8T5SV53-F1
#
_cell.length_a   1.000
_cell.length_b   1.000
_cell.length_c   1.000
_cell.angle_alpha   90.00
_cell.angle_beta   90.00
_cell.angle_gamma   90.00
#
_symmetry.space_group_name_H-M   'P 1'
#
loop_
_entity.id
_entity.type
_entity.pdbx_description
1 polymer ?
#
loop_
_entity_poly.entity_id
_entity_poly.type
_entity_poly.pdbx_seq_one_letter_code
_entity_poly.pdbx_strand_id
1 'polypeptide(L)'
;MKRKLEFRLLLVLLILLIIPYCIPLVVDSSDITNPRNPSTLHDVSVSSESDIIFTWTSRWQIEPQPVENGSTLVGDHVVIKSRWNIPVTTSRISIRQGISENGSIVVDIDSLSGNPSEVSYDTYNLLGNYTVNITLFGWNATSTLTVEFRNISICNFFAPEVTDIVAQSIAPNIWNISWSCSDKNANDTNYFLLWISADSGITYQLLAINLTKSHYVWDSTGFSLLEYLVRIRAFSLDLTLGNYCSTASPPTSYWPGDFSDVTIELDAGDVHSWPPGFYSITFDDHPDIVYSEGMTGNVVVWIPTFHYSQPYVVEYQVYCNNTLWTSGEYYPSSDQVIEVNVDGLEIGTYEFRIEMDWRTLHYVTVTVYPSNNNLASPWSQLIHYGAIGVAIGSSLVIITVVVMTIRLWRNNGSKIHYYILPISS
;
A
#
# COMPACT_ATOMS: atom_id res chain seq x y z
N MET A 1 20.39 31.68 -35.15
CA MET A 1 19.20 30.93 -35.59
C MET A 1 18.65 29.96 -34.52
N LYS A 2 19.50 29.22 -33.77
CA LYS A 2 19.08 28.32 -32.66
C LYS A 2 18.18 28.95 -31.58
N ARG A 3 18.49 30.16 -31.07
CA ARG A 3 17.68 30.81 -30.01
C ARG A 3 16.24 31.18 -30.41
N LYS A 4 15.93 31.29 -31.70
CA LYS A 4 14.56 31.55 -32.18
C LYS A 4 13.70 30.28 -32.23
N LEU A 5 14.33 29.10 -32.23
CA LEU A 5 13.63 27.82 -32.30
C LEU A 5 13.20 27.36 -30.89
N GLU A 6 14.06 27.55 -29.89
CA GLU A 6 13.79 27.17 -28.49
C GLU A 6 12.60 27.95 -27.89
N PHE A 7 12.45 29.24 -28.24
CA PHE A 7 11.33 30.07 -27.74
C PHE A 7 9.97 29.67 -28.34
N ARG A 8 9.94 29.14 -29.57
CA ARG A 8 8.70 28.71 -30.23
C ARG A 8 8.20 27.37 -29.69
N LEU A 9 9.11 26.47 -29.30
CA LEU A 9 8.76 25.17 -28.73
C LEU A 9 8.11 25.32 -27.34
N LEU A 10 8.62 26.24 -26.53
CA LEU A 10 8.14 26.51 -25.16
C LEU A 10 6.74 27.12 -25.15
N LEU A 11 6.39 27.95 -26.16
CA LEU A 11 5.06 28.53 -26.31
C LEU A 11 3.99 27.48 -26.69
N VAL A 12 4.35 26.50 -27.53
CA VAL A 12 3.42 25.43 -27.95
C VAL A 12 3.12 24.46 -26.81
N LEU A 13 4.13 24.13 -26.00
CA LEU A 13 3.95 23.31 -24.79
C LEU A 13 3.06 23.99 -23.73
N LEU A 14 3.15 25.32 -23.60
CA LEU A 14 2.31 26.09 -22.68
C LEU A 14 0.83 26.10 -23.10
N ILE A 15 0.55 26.15 -24.41
CA ILE A 15 -0.82 26.16 -24.95
C ILE A 15 -1.50 24.80 -24.78
N LEU A 16 -0.76 23.69 -24.91
CA LEU A 16 -1.31 22.34 -24.74
C LEU A 16 -1.66 21.99 -23.29
N LEU A 17 -1.05 22.67 -22.31
CA LEU A 17 -1.29 22.45 -20.88
C LEU A 17 -2.57 23.12 -20.34
N ILE A 18 -3.15 24.07 -21.08
CA ILE A 18 -4.29 24.89 -20.62
C ILE A 18 -5.65 24.34 -21.12
N ILE A 19 -5.65 23.47 -22.13
CA ILE A 19 -6.86 23.01 -22.83
C ILE A 19 -7.79 22.05 -22.03
N PRO A 20 -7.38 21.26 -21.01
CA PRO A 20 -8.31 20.31 -20.38
C PRO A 20 -9.33 20.89 -19.39
N TYR A 21 -9.28 22.19 -19.05
CA TYR A 21 -10.00 22.73 -17.89
C TYR A 21 -11.34 23.45 -18.19
N CYS A 22 -11.90 23.35 -19.39
CA CYS A 22 -13.08 24.15 -19.78
C CYS A 22 -14.15 23.38 -20.57
N ILE A 23 -14.69 22.27 -20.03
CA ILE A 23 -15.94 21.67 -20.53
C ILE A 23 -16.90 21.43 -19.36
N PRO A 24 -18.05 22.13 -19.28
CA PRO A 24 -19.12 21.76 -18.35
C PRO A 24 -19.89 20.55 -18.88
N LEU A 25 -20.09 19.54 -18.03
CA LEU A 25 -21.05 18.46 -18.26
C LEU A 25 -22.48 19.02 -18.20
N VAL A 26 -23.25 18.85 -19.27
CA VAL A 26 -24.70 19.04 -19.29
C VAL A 26 -25.34 17.69 -19.00
N VAL A 27 -26.03 17.59 -17.86
CA VAL A 27 -26.89 16.44 -17.53
C VAL A 27 -28.29 16.76 -18.05
N ASP A 28 -28.73 15.98 -19.03
CA ASP A 28 -30.06 16.05 -19.62
C ASP A 28 -31.04 15.26 -18.74
N SER A 29 -31.96 15.97 -18.08
CA SER A 29 -33.07 15.38 -17.33
C SER A 29 -34.31 15.37 -18.21
N SER A 30 -34.53 14.27 -18.94
CA SER A 30 -35.81 14.02 -19.61
C SER A 30 -36.75 13.26 -18.66
N ASP A 31 -37.68 14.02 -18.10
CA ASP A 31 -38.88 13.56 -17.42
C ASP A 31 -39.72 12.65 -18.34
N ILE A 32 -39.85 11.37 -17.98
CA ILE A 32 -40.82 10.45 -18.56
C ILE A 32 -42.06 10.44 -17.66
N THR A 33 -43.05 11.25 -18.01
CA THR A 33 -44.39 11.17 -17.44
C THR A 33 -45.22 10.16 -18.24
N ASN A 34 -45.51 9.00 -17.65
CA ASN A 34 -46.40 8.00 -18.24
C ASN A 34 -47.63 7.82 -17.31
N PRO A 35 -48.80 8.39 -17.65
CA PRO A 35 -49.99 8.25 -16.81
C PRO A 35 -50.57 6.84 -16.99
N ARG A 36 -50.36 5.97 -15.99
CA ARG A 36 -51.05 4.68 -15.88
C ARG A 36 -52.47 4.90 -15.37
N ASN A 37 -53.44 4.31 -16.06
CA ASN A 37 -54.86 4.32 -15.73
C ASN A 37 -55.11 3.84 -14.28
N PRO A 38 -55.95 4.55 -13.49
CA PRO A 38 -56.31 4.13 -12.14
C PRO A 38 -57.18 2.88 -12.21
N SER A 39 -56.63 1.78 -11.70
CA SER A 39 -57.38 0.59 -11.34
C SER A 39 -58.39 0.97 -10.25
N THR A 40 -59.59 0.44 -10.32
CA THR A 40 -60.65 0.58 -9.30
C THR A 40 -60.06 0.37 -7.89
N LEU A 41 -59.95 1.47 -7.13
CA LEU A 41 -59.56 1.45 -5.73
C LEU A 41 -60.61 0.66 -4.94
N HIS A 42 -60.23 -0.52 -4.45
CA HIS A 42 -60.85 -1.03 -3.24
C HIS A 42 -60.52 -0.04 -2.11
N ASP A 43 -61.51 0.34 -1.32
CA ASP A 43 -61.34 1.23 -0.17
C ASP A 43 -60.23 0.67 0.74
N VAL A 44 -59.08 1.33 0.74
CA VAL A 44 -57.96 1.01 1.63
C VAL A 44 -58.24 1.74 2.94
N SER A 45 -58.87 1.05 3.88
CA SER A 45 -58.94 1.53 5.25
C SER A 45 -57.54 1.45 5.86
N VAL A 46 -56.92 2.60 6.11
CA VAL A 46 -55.68 2.69 6.91
C VAL A 46 -56.08 2.37 8.35
N SER A 47 -55.69 1.20 8.84
CA SER A 47 -55.90 0.83 10.24
C SER A 47 -55.06 1.71 11.16
N SER A 48 -55.51 1.89 12.39
CA SER A 48 -54.66 2.52 13.39
C SER A 48 -53.51 1.56 13.73
N GLU A 49 -52.32 2.05 14.05
CA GLU A 49 -51.19 1.20 14.46
C GLU A 49 -51.52 0.34 15.70
N SER A 50 -52.54 0.72 16.49
CA SER A 50 -53.00 -0.06 17.64
C SER A 50 -53.67 -1.39 17.29
N ASP A 51 -54.07 -1.58 16.04
CA ASP A 51 -54.72 -2.80 15.55
C ASP A 51 -53.74 -3.94 15.25
N ILE A 52 -52.43 -3.66 15.26
CA ILE A 52 -51.39 -4.62 14.93
C ILE A 52 -50.25 -4.62 15.96
N ILE A 53 -49.78 -5.80 16.29
CA ILE A 53 -48.56 -6.02 17.07
C ILE A 53 -47.52 -6.56 16.09
N PHE A 54 -46.54 -5.74 15.73
CA PHE A 54 -45.42 -6.15 14.90
C PHE A 54 -44.15 -6.22 15.73
N THR A 55 -43.58 -7.41 15.81
CA THR A 55 -42.44 -7.72 16.67
C THR A 55 -41.39 -8.53 15.92
N TRP A 56 -40.19 -8.59 16.48
CA TRP A 56 -39.13 -9.46 16.01
C TRP A 56 -38.42 -10.15 17.18
N THR A 57 -37.81 -11.29 16.87
CA THR A 57 -36.92 -12.05 17.75
C THR A 57 -35.71 -12.52 16.95
N SER A 58 -34.65 -12.93 17.61
CA SER A 58 -33.53 -13.66 17.01
C SER A 58 -33.03 -14.72 17.99
N ARG A 59 -32.05 -15.54 17.60
CA ARG A 59 -31.45 -16.51 18.53
C ARG A 59 -30.74 -15.86 19.72
N TRP A 60 -30.32 -14.59 19.62
CA TRP A 60 -29.76 -13.85 20.76
C TRP A 60 -30.76 -12.90 21.42
N GLN A 61 -31.79 -12.48 20.69
CA GLN A 61 -32.88 -11.66 21.18
C GLN A 61 -34.15 -12.50 21.31
N ILE A 62 -34.22 -13.30 22.38
CA ILE A 62 -35.31 -14.26 22.60
C ILE A 62 -36.62 -13.54 22.92
N GLU A 63 -36.55 -12.45 23.70
CA GLU A 63 -37.73 -11.67 24.07
C GLU A 63 -38.19 -10.79 22.89
N PRO A 64 -39.47 -10.90 22.45
CA PRO A 64 -39.99 -10.12 21.34
C PRO A 64 -39.80 -8.62 21.53
N GLN A 65 -39.22 -7.97 20.53
CA GLN A 65 -39.02 -6.53 20.49
C GLN A 65 -39.98 -5.91 19.47
N PRO A 66 -40.56 -4.73 19.75
CA PRO A 66 -41.40 -4.04 18.77
C PRO A 66 -40.61 -3.64 17.53
N VAL A 67 -41.27 -3.63 16.37
CA VAL A 67 -40.72 -3.10 15.12
C VAL A 67 -41.39 -1.77 14.81
N GLU A 68 -40.58 -0.73 14.63
CA GLU A 68 -40.98 0.63 14.26
C GLU A 68 -40.26 1.07 12.98
N ASN A 69 -40.72 2.14 12.34
CA ASN A 69 -40.03 2.74 11.18
C ASN A 69 -38.55 3.04 11.50
N GLY A 70 -37.64 2.62 10.62
CA GLY A 70 -36.19 2.80 10.84
C GLY A 70 -35.54 1.79 11.79
N SER A 71 -36.27 0.80 12.30
CA SER A 71 -35.70 -0.21 13.22
C SER A 71 -34.55 -0.99 12.57
N THR A 72 -33.54 -1.30 13.36
CA THR A 72 -32.46 -2.23 12.99
C THR A 72 -32.63 -3.52 13.78
N LEU A 73 -32.96 -4.59 13.07
CA LEU A 73 -33.19 -5.92 13.63
C LEU A 73 -31.88 -6.71 13.50
N VAL A 74 -31.24 -7.01 14.62
CA VAL A 74 -29.88 -7.60 14.64
C VAL A 74 -29.91 -8.94 15.36
N GLY A 75 -29.45 -9.98 14.69
CA GLY A 75 -29.10 -11.25 15.31
C GLY A 75 -29.22 -12.41 14.34
N ASP A 76 -28.65 -13.55 14.74
CA ASP A 76 -28.77 -14.77 13.96
C ASP A 76 -30.23 -15.26 13.90
N HIS A 77 -30.71 -15.52 12.68
CA HIS A 77 -32.12 -15.81 12.36
C HIS A 77 -33.11 -14.78 12.96
N VAL A 78 -33.10 -13.54 12.46
CA VAL A 78 -34.16 -12.58 12.75
C VAL A 78 -35.49 -13.13 12.22
N VAL A 79 -36.40 -13.43 13.14
CA VAL A 79 -37.78 -13.80 12.86
C VAL A 79 -38.66 -12.59 13.12
N ILE A 80 -39.30 -12.08 12.07
CA ILE A 80 -40.34 -11.07 12.19
C ILE A 80 -41.71 -11.73 12.34
N LYS A 81 -42.57 -11.15 13.16
CA LYS A 81 -43.89 -11.69 13.47
C LYS A 81 -44.90 -10.57 13.61
N SER A 82 -45.99 -10.69 12.84
CA SER A 82 -47.13 -9.79 12.94
C SER A 82 -48.34 -10.51 13.53
N ARG A 83 -49.07 -9.82 14.39
CA ARG A 83 -50.32 -10.28 14.98
C ARG A 83 -51.38 -9.18 14.93
N TRP A 84 -52.53 -9.48 14.36
CA TRP A 84 -53.67 -8.57 14.32
C TRP A 84 -54.51 -8.69 15.59
N ASN A 85 -54.83 -7.56 16.23
CA ASN A 85 -55.72 -7.49 17.39
C ASN A 85 -57.20 -7.51 17.00
N ILE A 86 -57.49 -7.40 15.70
CA ILE A 86 -58.83 -7.47 15.12
C ILE A 86 -58.99 -8.77 14.31
N PRO A 87 -60.22 -9.30 14.20
CA PRO A 87 -60.47 -10.52 13.45
C PRO A 87 -60.11 -10.35 11.96
N VAL A 88 -59.14 -11.14 11.49
CA VAL A 88 -58.78 -11.28 10.09
C VAL A 88 -58.92 -12.75 9.68
N THR A 89 -59.34 -13.00 8.45
CA THR A 89 -59.47 -14.33 7.83
C THR A 89 -58.16 -14.78 7.19
N THR A 90 -57.25 -13.85 6.88
CA THR A 90 -55.92 -14.11 6.35
C THR A 90 -55.02 -12.92 6.70
N SER A 91 -53.74 -13.16 6.92
CA SER A 91 -52.72 -12.11 7.03
C SER A 91 -51.52 -12.41 6.15
N ARG A 92 -50.78 -11.36 5.75
CA ARG A 92 -49.56 -11.47 4.93
C ARG A 92 -48.50 -10.49 5.38
N ILE A 93 -47.25 -10.92 5.33
CA ILE A 93 -46.06 -10.05 5.33
C ILE A 93 -45.56 -9.92 3.89
N SER A 94 -45.38 -8.70 3.41
CA SER A 94 -44.73 -8.39 2.12
C SER A 94 -43.46 -7.61 2.38
N ILE A 95 -42.31 -8.18 2.02
CA ILE A 95 -41.00 -7.56 2.17
C ILE A 95 -40.55 -7.07 0.80
N ARG A 96 -40.24 -5.77 0.71
CA ARG A 96 -39.85 -5.11 -0.53
C ARG A 96 -38.57 -4.32 -0.33
N GLN A 97 -37.53 -4.63 -1.09
CA GLN A 97 -36.38 -3.75 -1.23
C GLN A 97 -36.68 -2.74 -2.35
N GLY A 98 -36.52 -1.45 -2.06
CA GLY A 98 -36.56 -0.40 -3.08
C GLY A 98 -35.58 -0.74 -4.20
N ILE A 99 -35.93 -0.39 -5.44
CA ILE A 99 -35.15 -0.73 -6.65
C ILE A 99 -33.72 -0.22 -6.46
N SER A 100 -32.82 -1.12 -6.08
CA SER A 100 -31.38 -0.88 -6.11
C SER A 100 -30.84 -1.46 -7.42
N GLU A 101 -29.65 -1.02 -7.83
CA GLU A 101 -28.98 -1.54 -9.03
C GLU A 101 -28.79 -3.06 -9.02
N ASN A 102 -28.95 -3.71 -7.85
CA ASN A 102 -28.78 -5.15 -7.62
C ASN A 102 -30.10 -5.96 -7.69
N GLY A 103 -31.21 -5.36 -8.10
CA GLY A 103 -32.52 -6.02 -8.22
C GLY A 103 -33.51 -5.67 -7.11
N SER A 104 -34.74 -6.15 -7.25
CA SER A 104 -35.81 -5.96 -6.27
C SER A 104 -36.10 -7.28 -5.56
N ILE A 105 -36.00 -7.27 -4.24
CA ILE A 105 -36.49 -8.35 -3.39
C ILE A 105 -37.99 -8.13 -3.20
N VAL A 106 -38.79 -9.15 -3.53
CA VAL A 106 -40.22 -9.21 -3.23
C VAL A 106 -40.50 -10.58 -2.63
N VAL A 107 -40.78 -10.61 -1.33
CA VAL A 107 -41.18 -11.83 -0.62
C VAL A 107 -42.54 -11.61 -0.01
N ASP A 108 -43.51 -12.44 -0.38
CA ASP A 108 -44.87 -12.44 0.17
C ASP A 108 -45.09 -13.74 0.96
N ILE A 109 -45.43 -13.60 2.24
CA ILE A 109 -45.64 -14.72 3.15
C ILE A 109 -47.05 -14.63 3.73
N ASP A 110 -47.87 -15.64 3.46
CA ASP A 110 -49.24 -15.74 3.97
C ASP A 110 -49.31 -16.53 5.29
N SER A 111 -50.29 -16.19 6.13
CA SER A 111 -50.61 -16.93 7.35
C SER A 111 -50.93 -18.40 7.05
N LEU A 112 -50.39 -19.32 7.87
CA LEU A 112 -50.70 -20.74 7.77
C LEU A 112 -52.15 -21.05 8.19
N SER A 113 -52.69 -22.15 7.67
CA SER A 113 -54.01 -22.64 8.06
C SER A 113 -54.07 -22.92 9.57
N GLY A 114 -54.91 -22.17 10.30
CA GLY A 114 -55.15 -22.37 11.74
C GLY A 114 -54.94 -21.15 12.61
N ASN A 115 -54.18 -20.14 12.16
CA ASN A 115 -54.08 -18.85 12.86
C ASN A 115 -54.01 -17.69 11.86
N PRO A 116 -55.15 -17.27 11.29
CA PRO A 116 -55.18 -16.25 10.25
C PRO A 116 -54.73 -14.88 10.75
N SER A 117 -54.81 -14.63 12.06
CA SER A 117 -54.38 -13.39 12.70
C SER A 117 -52.88 -13.26 12.90
N GLU A 118 -52.11 -14.30 12.61
CA GLU A 118 -50.67 -14.31 12.84
C GLU A 118 -49.91 -14.82 11.63
N VAL A 119 -48.82 -14.13 11.30
CA VAL A 119 -47.85 -14.59 10.30
C VAL A 119 -46.46 -14.24 10.79
N SER A 120 -45.53 -15.17 10.59
CA SER A 120 -44.12 -15.04 10.96
C SER A 120 -43.24 -15.42 9.79
N TYR A 121 -42.09 -14.78 9.67
CA TYR A 121 -41.10 -15.09 8.65
C TYR A 121 -39.70 -15.03 9.23
N ASP A 122 -38.94 -16.11 9.03
CA ASP A 122 -37.51 -16.14 9.30
C ASP A 122 -36.78 -15.48 8.13
N THR A 123 -36.26 -14.28 8.40
CA THR A 123 -35.62 -13.44 7.41
C THR A 123 -34.22 -13.93 7.02
N TYR A 124 -33.68 -14.95 7.70
CA TYR A 124 -32.46 -15.62 7.27
C TYR A 124 -32.59 -16.20 5.86
N ASN A 125 -33.80 -16.59 5.45
CA ASN A 125 -34.11 -17.04 4.09
C ASN A 125 -33.97 -15.95 3.02
N LEU A 126 -33.80 -14.68 3.40
CA LEU A 126 -33.40 -13.62 2.47
C LEU A 126 -31.94 -13.78 2.02
N LEU A 127 -31.16 -14.60 2.73
CA LEU A 127 -29.76 -14.90 2.47
C LEU A 127 -28.84 -13.67 2.55
N GLY A 128 -29.27 -12.53 3.09
CA GLY A 128 -28.38 -11.38 3.23
C GLY A 128 -28.88 -10.34 4.23
N ASN A 129 -28.02 -9.34 4.44
CA ASN A 129 -28.36 -8.15 5.22
C ASN A 129 -28.99 -7.11 4.30
N TYR A 130 -30.21 -6.67 4.62
CA TYR A 130 -30.99 -5.77 3.73
C TYR A 130 -31.64 -4.65 4.51
N THR A 131 -31.78 -3.50 3.86
CA THR A 131 -32.73 -2.46 4.30
C THR A 131 -33.95 -2.50 3.38
N VAL A 132 -35.12 -2.72 3.97
CA VAL A 132 -36.36 -3.03 3.26
C VAL A 132 -37.54 -2.22 3.80
N ASN A 133 -38.59 -2.13 3.00
CA ASN A 133 -39.91 -1.76 3.47
C ASN A 133 -40.73 -3.04 3.67
N ILE A 134 -41.48 -3.10 4.77
CA ILE A 134 -42.31 -4.23 5.12
C ILE A 134 -43.77 -3.75 5.15
N THR A 135 -44.62 -4.37 4.34
CA THR A 135 -46.05 -4.11 4.33
C THR A 135 -46.79 -5.29 4.91
N LEU A 136 -47.65 -5.03 5.89
CA LEU A 136 -48.48 -6.02 6.56
C LEU A 136 -49.90 -5.88 6.03
N PHE A 137 -50.47 -6.99 5.57
CA PHE A 137 -51.85 -7.05 5.11
C PHE A 137 -52.68 -7.93 6.04
N GLY A 138 -53.89 -7.47 6.32
CA GLY A 138 -54.91 -8.23 7.03
C GLY A 138 -56.21 -8.17 6.24
N TRP A 139 -56.78 -9.31 5.90
CA TRP A 139 -58.06 -9.38 5.18
C TRP A 139 -59.14 -9.90 6.12
N ASN A 140 -60.33 -9.34 6.03
CA ASN A 140 -61.55 -9.96 6.53
C ASN A 140 -62.58 -10.05 5.38
N ALA A 141 -63.81 -10.46 5.69
CA ALA A 141 -64.84 -10.65 4.66
C ALA A 141 -65.22 -9.37 3.89
N THR A 142 -64.93 -8.18 4.43
CA THR A 142 -65.44 -6.90 3.93
C THR A 142 -64.38 -5.85 3.66
N SER A 143 -63.16 -5.99 4.20
CA SER A 143 -62.12 -4.96 4.15
C SER A 143 -60.72 -5.57 4.09
N THR A 144 -59.80 -4.78 3.53
CA THR A 144 -58.35 -5.01 3.60
C THR A 144 -57.72 -3.94 4.47
N LEU A 145 -56.88 -4.36 5.40
CA LEU A 145 -56.12 -3.51 6.30
C LEU A 145 -54.67 -3.58 5.85
N THR A 146 -54.02 -2.42 5.76
CA THR A 146 -52.64 -2.31 5.27
C THR A 146 -51.86 -1.39 6.19
N VAL A 147 -50.73 -1.87 6.70
CA VAL A 147 -49.78 -1.09 7.50
C VAL A 147 -48.39 -1.21 6.88
N GLU A 148 -47.69 -0.09 6.70
CA GLU A 148 -46.36 -0.05 6.09
C GLU A 148 -45.30 0.40 7.11
N PHE A 149 -44.23 -0.39 7.21
CA PHE A 149 -43.02 -0.09 7.95
C PHE A 149 -41.89 0.19 6.95
N ARG A 150 -41.19 1.31 7.10
CA ARG A 150 -40.17 1.78 6.15
C ARG A 150 -38.78 1.74 6.75
N ASN A 151 -37.80 1.55 5.87
CA ASN A 151 -36.37 1.59 6.20
C ASN A 151 -35.98 0.64 7.33
N ILE A 152 -36.52 -0.58 7.33
CA ILE A 152 -36.20 -1.61 8.31
C ILE A 152 -34.89 -2.28 7.88
N SER A 153 -33.85 -2.16 8.68
CA SER A 153 -32.57 -2.85 8.45
C SER A 153 -32.60 -4.21 9.13
N ILE A 154 -32.41 -5.27 8.36
CA ILE A 154 -32.36 -6.66 8.82
C ILE A 154 -30.91 -7.14 8.71
N CYS A 155 -30.30 -7.47 9.84
CA CYS A 155 -28.92 -7.91 9.96
C CYS A 155 -28.87 -9.34 10.52
N ASN A 156 -28.97 -10.33 9.63
CA ASN A 156 -28.95 -11.77 9.94
C ASN A 156 -27.55 -12.38 9.90
N PHE A 157 -26.66 -11.80 9.10
CA PHE A 157 -25.36 -12.37 8.78
C PHE A 157 -24.28 -11.51 9.41
N PHE A 158 -23.32 -12.19 10.04
CA PHE A 158 -22.20 -11.56 10.73
C PHE A 158 -20.91 -12.20 10.24
N ALA A 159 -19.90 -11.38 9.97
CA ALA A 159 -18.57 -11.90 9.69
C ALA A 159 -17.99 -12.51 10.97
N PRO A 160 -17.42 -13.73 10.91
CA PRO A 160 -16.60 -14.22 12.01
C PRO A 160 -15.46 -13.25 12.27
N GLU A 161 -15.06 -13.09 13.51
CA GLU A 161 -13.97 -12.22 13.92
C GLU A 161 -12.74 -13.08 14.24
N VAL A 162 -11.68 -12.95 13.43
CA VAL A 162 -10.39 -13.61 13.68
C VAL A 162 -9.48 -12.69 14.48
N THR A 163 -8.92 -13.23 15.56
CA THR A 163 -8.06 -12.51 16.50
C THR A 163 -6.89 -13.39 16.94
N ASP A 164 -5.98 -12.84 17.74
CA ASP A 164 -4.88 -13.56 18.41
C ASP A 164 -4.07 -14.46 17.46
N ILE A 165 -3.77 -13.96 16.26
CA ILE A 165 -2.88 -14.66 15.34
C ILE A 165 -1.47 -14.72 15.95
N VAL A 166 -0.91 -15.93 16.03
CA VAL A 166 0.42 -16.20 16.57
C VAL A 166 1.10 -17.22 15.67
N ALA A 167 2.37 -16.97 15.33
CA ALA A 167 3.22 -17.93 14.66
C ALA A 167 4.34 -18.37 15.61
N GLN A 168 4.44 -19.68 15.86
CA GLN A 168 5.46 -20.26 16.73
C GLN A 168 6.30 -21.27 15.95
N SER A 169 7.63 -21.11 15.94
CA SER A 169 8.53 -22.13 15.39
C SER A 169 8.50 -23.37 16.29
N ILE A 170 8.25 -24.52 15.69
CA ILE A 170 8.23 -25.82 16.37
C ILE A 170 9.40 -26.73 15.95
N ALA A 171 10.03 -26.41 14.83
CA ALA A 171 11.29 -26.97 14.36
C ALA A 171 11.92 -25.98 13.34
N PRO A 172 13.18 -26.16 12.91
CA PRO A 172 13.75 -25.36 11.82
C PRO A 172 12.82 -25.36 10.60
N ASN A 173 12.45 -24.16 10.12
CA ASN A 173 11.54 -23.94 9.00
C ASN A 173 10.10 -24.47 9.18
N ILE A 174 9.72 -24.96 10.36
CA ILE A 174 8.37 -25.45 10.62
C ILE A 174 7.68 -24.54 11.63
N TRP A 175 6.57 -23.94 11.19
CA TRP A 175 5.81 -22.95 11.92
C TRP A 175 4.41 -23.46 12.24
N ASN A 176 4.02 -23.40 13.51
CA ASN A 176 2.63 -23.55 13.92
C ASN A 176 1.98 -22.17 13.95
N ILE A 177 1.11 -21.89 12.98
CA ILE A 177 0.34 -20.65 12.88
C ILE A 177 -1.02 -20.93 13.51
N SER A 178 -1.36 -20.25 14.59
CA SER A 178 -2.63 -20.40 15.32
C SER A 178 -3.36 -19.09 15.45
N TRP A 179 -4.68 -19.14 15.60
CA TRP A 179 -5.55 -17.97 15.75
C TRP A 179 -6.75 -18.29 16.64
N SER A 180 -7.40 -17.24 17.12
CA SER A 180 -8.73 -17.27 17.73
C SER A 180 -9.78 -16.88 16.69
N CYS A 181 -10.99 -17.43 16.82
CA CYS A 181 -12.12 -17.01 16.01
C CYS A 181 -13.38 -17.00 16.87
N SER A 182 -14.10 -15.87 16.84
CA SER A 182 -15.45 -15.78 17.40
C SER A 182 -16.43 -15.59 16.26
N ASP A 183 -17.56 -16.30 16.34
CA ASP A 183 -18.65 -16.13 15.39
C ASP A 183 -19.94 -15.95 16.18
N LYS A 184 -20.71 -15.01 15.69
CA LYS A 184 -21.99 -14.62 16.22
C LYS A 184 -23.07 -15.56 15.70
N ASN A 185 -23.01 -15.99 14.44
CA ASN A 185 -23.99 -16.89 13.86
C ASN A 185 -23.98 -18.24 14.61
N ALA A 186 -25.13 -18.62 15.18
CA ALA A 186 -25.23 -19.86 15.92
C ALA A 186 -25.41 -21.03 14.93
N ASN A 187 -24.85 -22.19 15.28
CA ASN A 187 -24.86 -23.41 14.45
C ASN A 187 -24.04 -23.34 13.16
N ASP A 188 -23.38 -22.21 12.89
CA ASP A 188 -22.43 -22.11 11.80
C ASP A 188 -21.14 -22.86 12.13
N THR A 189 -20.51 -23.38 11.08
CA THR A 189 -19.13 -23.88 11.16
C THR A 189 -18.19 -22.84 10.55
N ASN A 190 -17.17 -22.44 11.31
CA ASN A 190 -16.12 -21.56 10.82
C ASN A 190 -15.14 -22.30 9.90
N TYR A 191 -14.77 -21.64 8.82
CA TYR A 191 -13.79 -22.07 7.85
C TYR A 191 -12.73 -20.98 7.66
N PHE A 192 -11.51 -21.41 7.38
CA PHE A 192 -10.37 -20.51 7.22
C PHE A 192 -9.61 -20.75 5.93
N LEU A 193 -9.13 -19.65 5.35
CA LEU A 193 -8.15 -19.62 4.27
C LEU A 193 -6.89 -18.97 4.79
N LEU A 194 -5.76 -19.54 4.41
CA LEU A 194 -4.44 -19.09 4.79
C LEU A 194 -3.65 -18.73 3.54
N TRP A 195 -3.11 -17.51 3.50
CA TRP A 195 -2.19 -17.06 2.47
C TRP A 195 -0.90 -16.55 3.09
N ILE A 196 0.15 -16.51 2.28
CA ILE A 196 1.40 -15.82 2.58
C ILE A 196 1.74 -14.83 1.49
N SER A 197 2.47 -13.77 1.83
CA SER A 197 3.01 -12.78 0.92
C SER A 197 4.47 -12.53 1.27
N ALA A 198 5.33 -12.48 0.25
CA ALA A 198 6.75 -12.14 0.37
C ALA A 198 7.05 -10.67 -0.02
N ASP A 199 6.01 -9.91 -0.36
CA ASP A 199 6.09 -8.55 -0.92
C ASP A 199 5.17 -7.59 -0.15
N SER A 200 5.11 -7.75 1.17
CA SER A 200 4.35 -6.89 2.10
C SER A 200 2.85 -6.77 1.75
N GLY A 201 2.26 -7.85 1.26
CA GLY A 201 0.83 -7.96 0.96
C GLY A 201 0.42 -7.49 -0.44
N ILE A 202 1.36 -7.21 -1.36
CA ILE A 202 1.03 -6.85 -2.75
C ILE A 202 0.46 -8.09 -3.48
N THR A 203 1.13 -9.23 -3.36
CA THR A 203 0.69 -10.51 -3.91
C THR A 203 0.63 -11.58 -2.81
N TYR A 204 -0.31 -12.52 -2.96
CA TYR A 204 -0.54 -13.58 -1.99
C TYR A 204 -0.53 -14.95 -2.67
N GLN A 205 0.20 -15.89 -2.07
CA GLN A 205 0.16 -17.31 -2.39
C GLN A 205 -0.75 -18.03 -1.39
N LEU A 206 -1.69 -18.83 -1.90
CA LEU A 206 -2.58 -19.66 -1.07
C LEU A 206 -1.77 -20.81 -0.46
N LEU A 207 -1.77 -20.93 0.87
CA LEU A 207 -1.21 -22.08 1.59
C LEU A 207 -2.25 -23.15 1.84
N ALA A 208 -3.44 -22.76 2.31
CA ALA A 208 -4.49 -23.69 2.69
C ALA A 208 -5.88 -23.05 2.56
N ILE A 209 -6.88 -23.89 2.31
CA ILE A 209 -8.30 -23.52 2.15
C ILE A 209 -9.16 -24.55 2.86
N ASN A 210 -10.37 -24.14 3.26
CA ASN A 210 -11.37 -24.97 3.94
C ASN A 210 -10.86 -25.59 5.26
N LEU A 211 -9.98 -24.88 5.96
CA LEU A 211 -9.54 -25.29 7.29
C LEU A 211 -10.69 -25.10 8.28
N THR A 212 -10.98 -26.11 9.11
CA THR A 212 -11.95 -26.01 10.22
C THR A 212 -11.27 -25.90 11.58
N LYS A 213 -9.95 -26.10 11.62
CA LYS A 213 -9.12 -25.94 12.81
C LYS A 213 -8.58 -24.52 12.85
N SER A 214 -8.40 -24.00 14.07
CA SER A 214 -7.82 -22.68 14.32
C SER A 214 -6.28 -22.69 14.38
N HIS A 215 -5.65 -23.61 13.66
CA HIS A 215 -4.21 -23.67 13.49
C HIS A 215 -3.83 -24.38 12.18
N TYR A 216 -2.63 -24.08 11.68
CA TYR A 216 -2.02 -24.69 10.52
C TYR A 216 -0.51 -24.81 10.73
N VAL A 217 0.05 -25.98 10.41
CA VAL A 217 1.49 -26.20 10.44
C VAL A 217 2.04 -25.98 9.03
N TRP A 218 2.86 -24.94 8.87
CA TRP A 218 3.52 -24.60 7.63
C TRP A 218 4.99 -25.03 7.67
N ASP A 219 5.41 -25.78 6.66
CA ASP A 219 6.81 -26.07 6.37
C ASP A 219 7.30 -25.07 5.31
N SER A 220 8.17 -24.15 5.73
CA SER A 220 8.78 -23.13 4.88
C SER A 220 10.08 -23.60 4.21
N THR A 221 10.40 -24.89 4.25
CA THR A 221 11.56 -25.45 3.53
C THR A 221 11.41 -25.20 2.02
N GLY A 222 12.44 -24.66 1.38
CA GLY A 222 12.43 -24.28 -0.04
C GLY A 222 11.93 -22.85 -0.31
N PHE A 223 11.44 -22.13 0.71
CA PHE A 223 11.06 -20.73 0.58
C PHE A 223 12.26 -19.80 0.80
N SER A 224 12.21 -18.62 0.17
CA SER A 224 13.21 -17.58 0.36
C SER A 224 13.29 -17.16 1.83
N LEU A 225 14.48 -17.04 2.40
CA LEU A 225 14.67 -16.54 3.77
C LEU A 225 14.35 -15.04 3.80
N LEU A 226 13.13 -14.68 4.18
CA LEU A 226 12.57 -13.32 4.18
C LEU A 226 11.52 -13.18 5.30
N GLU A 227 11.10 -11.94 5.54
CA GLU A 227 9.89 -11.65 6.31
C GLU A 227 8.64 -11.87 5.43
N TYR A 228 7.73 -12.72 5.88
CA TYR A 228 6.47 -13.04 5.22
C TYR A 228 5.30 -12.40 5.95
N LEU A 229 4.35 -11.85 5.21
CA LEU A 229 3.04 -11.48 5.74
C LEU A 229 2.07 -12.66 5.57
N VAL A 230 1.65 -13.26 6.67
CA VAL A 230 0.64 -14.31 6.70
C VAL A 230 -0.73 -13.66 6.83
N ARG A 231 -1.69 -14.03 5.98
CA ARG A 231 -3.10 -13.58 6.06
C ARG A 231 -4.01 -14.76 6.33
N ILE A 232 -4.89 -14.60 7.32
CA ILE A 232 -5.98 -15.55 7.62
C ILE A 232 -7.30 -14.87 7.31
N ARG A 233 -8.14 -15.54 6.52
CA ARG A 233 -9.54 -15.16 6.33
C ARG A 233 -10.44 -16.16 7.02
N ALA A 234 -11.40 -15.70 7.81
CA ALA A 234 -12.50 -16.55 8.28
C ALA A 234 -13.81 -16.23 7.56
N PHE A 235 -14.62 -17.26 7.38
CA PHE A 235 -16.03 -17.17 7.05
C PHE A 235 -16.77 -18.33 7.70
N SER A 236 -18.08 -18.18 7.87
CA SER A 236 -18.93 -19.17 8.52
C SER A 236 -19.98 -19.72 7.57
N LEU A 237 -20.39 -20.96 7.80
CA LEU A 237 -21.33 -21.70 6.96
C LEU A 237 -22.42 -22.33 7.83
N ASP A 238 -23.69 -21.94 7.61
CA ASP A 238 -24.86 -22.63 8.14
C ASP A 238 -25.20 -23.84 7.28
N LEU A 239 -24.83 -25.03 7.74
CA LEU A 239 -25.12 -26.29 7.05
C LEU A 239 -26.54 -26.82 7.31
N THR A 240 -27.33 -26.17 8.17
CA THR A 240 -28.67 -26.65 8.57
C THR A 240 -29.73 -26.38 7.51
N LEU A 241 -29.53 -25.40 6.63
CA LEU A 241 -30.50 -25.00 5.61
C LEU A 241 -30.43 -25.84 4.32
N GLY A 242 -29.53 -26.83 4.21
CA GLY A 242 -29.42 -27.74 3.05
C GLY A 242 -28.40 -27.28 2.01
N ASN A 243 -28.56 -27.73 0.75
CA ASN A 243 -27.58 -27.61 -0.36
C ASN A 243 -27.18 -26.18 -0.79
N TYR A 244 -27.50 -25.15 -0.01
CA TYR A 244 -27.17 -23.75 -0.32
C TYR A 244 -25.67 -23.47 -0.26
N CYS A 245 -24.88 -24.36 0.35
CA CYS A 245 -23.43 -24.21 0.42
C CYS A 245 -22.66 -25.53 0.34
N SER A 246 -21.59 -25.56 -0.46
CA SER A 246 -20.64 -26.67 -0.51
C SER A 246 -19.31 -26.24 0.11
N THR A 247 -18.82 -27.04 1.05
CA THR A 247 -17.53 -26.85 1.72
C THR A 247 -16.34 -27.13 0.81
N ALA A 248 -16.54 -27.88 -0.29
CA ALA A 248 -15.46 -28.28 -1.19
C ALA A 248 -15.05 -27.19 -2.17
N SER A 249 -15.94 -26.25 -2.46
CA SER A 249 -15.69 -25.17 -3.42
C SER A 249 -16.52 -23.94 -3.02
N PRO A 250 -16.21 -23.30 -1.89
CA PRO A 250 -16.89 -22.06 -1.52
C PRO A 250 -16.71 -21.07 -2.68
N PRO A 251 -17.80 -20.50 -3.23
CA PRO A 251 -17.67 -19.55 -4.33
C PRO A 251 -16.76 -18.39 -3.90
N THR A 252 -15.97 -17.85 -4.83
CA THR A 252 -15.12 -16.67 -4.57
C THR A 252 -15.93 -15.45 -4.11
N SER A 253 -17.24 -15.47 -4.38
CA SER A 253 -18.25 -14.51 -3.93
C SER A 253 -19.09 -15.05 -2.76
N TYR A 254 -18.51 -15.85 -1.85
CA TYR A 254 -19.25 -16.52 -0.76
C TYR A 254 -20.29 -15.59 -0.15
N TRP A 255 -21.54 -16.02 -0.28
CA TRP A 255 -22.72 -15.23 0.00
C TRP A 255 -23.16 -15.56 1.42
N PRO A 256 -23.47 -14.55 2.25
CA PRO A 256 -23.44 -13.12 1.95
C PRO A 256 -22.20 -12.43 2.54
N GLY A 257 -21.08 -12.41 1.81
CA GLY A 257 -20.11 -11.31 1.84
C GLY A 257 -19.34 -11.06 3.15
N ASP A 258 -19.60 -11.81 4.20
CA ASP A 258 -19.14 -11.52 5.55
C ASP A 258 -17.95 -12.42 5.89
N PHE A 259 -16.75 -11.86 5.68
CA PHE A 259 -15.49 -12.45 6.11
C PHE A 259 -14.70 -11.42 6.93
N SER A 260 -13.79 -11.89 7.76
CA SER A 260 -12.74 -11.03 8.33
C SER A 260 -11.37 -11.54 7.94
N ASP A 261 -10.44 -10.60 7.80
CA ASP A 261 -9.03 -10.87 7.56
C ASP A 261 -8.21 -10.40 8.77
N VAL A 262 -7.19 -11.18 9.13
CA VAL A 262 -6.13 -10.76 10.05
C VAL A 262 -4.77 -11.13 9.46
N THR A 263 -3.73 -10.35 9.77
CA THR A 263 -2.37 -10.59 9.28
C THR A 263 -1.35 -10.60 10.41
N ILE A 264 -0.25 -11.34 10.22
CA ILE A 264 0.95 -11.33 11.07
C ILE A 264 2.20 -11.38 10.19
N GLU A 265 3.28 -10.75 10.65
CA GLU A 265 4.61 -10.83 10.04
C GLU A 265 5.39 -12.01 10.65
N LEU A 266 6.17 -12.69 9.81
CA LEU A 266 6.87 -13.92 10.15
C LEU A 266 8.16 -14.07 9.33
N ASP A 267 9.31 -14.07 9.99
CA ASP A 267 10.57 -14.46 9.35
C ASP A 267 10.59 -15.96 9.08
N ALA A 268 10.61 -16.38 7.81
CA ALA A 268 10.57 -17.79 7.44
C ALA A 268 11.39 -18.07 6.17
N GLY A 269 11.52 -19.34 5.81
CA GLY A 269 12.32 -19.81 4.68
C GLY A 269 13.73 -20.26 5.07
N ASP A 270 14.42 -20.89 4.13
CA ASP A 270 15.79 -21.41 4.28
C ASP A 270 16.65 -21.23 3.02
N VAL A 271 16.00 -21.01 1.88
CA VAL A 271 16.67 -20.65 0.64
C VAL A 271 17.06 -19.20 0.79
N HIS A 272 18.34 -18.93 0.99
CA HIS A 272 18.83 -17.56 0.83
C HIS A 272 18.56 -17.21 -0.63
N SER A 273 17.66 -16.26 -0.90
CA SER A 273 17.37 -15.85 -2.27
C SER A 273 18.63 -15.23 -2.85
N TRP A 274 19.41 -16.04 -3.55
CA TRP A 274 20.56 -15.62 -4.33
C TRP A 274 20.06 -15.26 -5.74
N PRO A 275 20.43 -14.09 -6.29
CA PRO A 275 21.40 -13.16 -5.75
C PRO A 275 20.78 -12.25 -4.67
N PRO A 276 21.60 -11.74 -3.73
CA PRO A 276 21.14 -10.83 -2.69
C PRO A 276 20.27 -9.74 -3.32
N GLY A 277 19.21 -9.31 -2.64
CA GLY A 277 18.59 -8.02 -2.96
C GLY A 277 19.73 -7.03 -3.21
N PHE A 278 19.75 -6.41 -4.39
CA PHE A 278 20.88 -5.62 -4.89
C PHE A 278 21.18 -4.46 -3.94
N TYR A 279 21.89 -4.68 -2.83
CA TYR A 279 22.52 -3.61 -2.12
C TYR A 279 23.80 -3.29 -2.88
N SER A 280 23.94 -2.05 -3.31
CA SER A 280 25.25 -1.52 -3.65
C SER A 280 25.88 -1.04 -2.36
N ILE A 281 27.12 -1.46 -2.11
CA ILE A 281 27.95 -0.85 -1.08
C ILE A 281 28.73 0.28 -1.77
N THR A 282 28.60 1.49 -1.26
CA THR A 282 29.54 2.57 -1.56
C THR A 282 30.40 2.84 -0.34
N PHE A 283 31.62 3.29 -0.57
CA PHE A 283 32.48 3.80 0.49
C PHE A 283 32.55 5.31 0.33
N ASP A 284 32.58 6.04 1.44
CA ASP A 284 32.93 7.45 1.40
C ASP A 284 34.36 7.62 0.86
N ASP A 285 34.56 8.58 -0.06
CA ASP A 285 35.87 8.94 -0.58
C ASP A 285 36.76 9.40 0.58
N HIS A 286 37.64 8.51 1.04
CA HIS A 286 38.68 8.87 2.01
C HIS A 286 39.92 9.37 1.28
N PRO A 287 40.48 10.52 1.68
CA PRO A 287 41.71 11.01 1.08
C PRO A 287 42.87 10.06 1.40
N ASP A 288 43.85 9.99 0.49
CA ASP A 288 45.11 9.30 0.73
C ASP A 288 45.77 9.80 2.03
N ILE A 289 46.33 8.88 2.81
CA ILE A 289 46.96 9.20 4.10
C ILE A 289 48.45 9.43 3.89
N VAL A 290 48.95 10.54 4.43
CA VAL A 290 50.37 10.89 4.40
C VAL A 290 50.86 11.14 5.82
N TYR A 291 51.86 10.39 6.27
CA TYR A 291 52.47 10.59 7.60
C TYR A 291 53.98 10.33 7.61
N SER A 292 54.66 10.76 8.66
CA SER A 292 56.10 10.53 8.84
C SER A 292 56.36 9.23 9.60
N GLU A 293 57.38 8.48 9.19
CA GLU A 293 57.81 7.25 9.87
C GLU A 293 57.94 7.46 11.39
N GLY A 294 57.38 6.53 12.17
CA GLY A 294 57.35 6.60 13.63
C GLY A 294 56.21 7.43 14.24
N MET A 295 55.38 8.10 13.44
CA MET A 295 54.12 8.67 13.94
C MET A 295 53.13 7.57 14.30
N THR A 296 52.31 7.82 15.34
CA THR A 296 51.26 6.93 15.83
C THR A 296 49.88 7.57 15.67
N GLY A 297 48.82 6.77 15.61
CA GLY A 297 47.44 7.21 15.50
C GLY A 297 46.95 7.34 14.06
N ASN A 298 47.65 6.75 13.10
CA ASN A 298 47.25 6.72 11.70
C ASN A 298 46.33 5.52 11.46
N VAL A 299 45.12 5.78 11.00
CA VAL A 299 44.11 4.75 10.70
C VAL A 299 43.50 4.99 9.33
N VAL A 300 43.29 3.91 8.58
CA VAL A 300 42.39 3.92 7.41
C VAL A 300 41.00 3.58 7.90
N VAL A 301 40.02 4.41 7.53
CA VAL A 301 38.62 4.24 7.91
C VAL A 301 37.83 3.98 6.62
N TRP A 302 36.94 3.00 6.66
CA TRP A 302 35.92 2.78 5.63
C TRP A 302 34.54 2.87 6.27
N ILE A 303 33.65 3.64 5.64
CA ILE A 303 32.24 3.81 6.03
C ILE A 303 31.37 3.21 4.93
N PRO A 304 30.95 1.93 5.04
CA PRO A 304 30.12 1.29 4.03
C PRO A 304 28.69 1.84 4.09
N THR A 305 28.20 2.39 2.98
CA THR A 305 26.80 2.80 2.83
C THR A 305 26.03 1.74 2.04
N PHE A 306 24.93 1.25 2.61
CA PHE A 306 24.05 0.25 1.99
C PHE A 306 22.83 0.93 1.38
N HIS A 307 22.59 0.65 0.11
CA HIS A 307 21.36 1.07 -0.56
C HIS A 307 20.32 -0.08 -0.54
N TYR A 308 19.04 0.25 -0.43
CA TYR A 308 17.87 -0.65 -0.50
C TYR A 308 17.57 -1.51 0.73
N SER A 309 18.38 -2.53 1.02
CA SER A 309 18.15 -3.49 2.12
C SER A 309 19.47 -3.80 2.82
N GLN A 310 19.54 -3.53 4.12
CA GLN A 310 20.75 -3.78 4.91
C GLN A 310 20.86 -5.27 5.24
N PRO A 311 21.95 -5.95 4.83
CA PRO A 311 22.23 -7.30 5.31
C PRO A 311 22.46 -7.30 6.84
N TYR A 312 22.18 -8.42 7.51
CA TYR A 312 22.41 -8.52 8.96
C TYR A 312 23.90 -8.51 9.32
N VAL A 313 24.72 -9.18 8.50
CA VAL A 313 26.19 -9.27 8.61
C VAL A 313 26.81 -9.29 7.22
N VAL A 314 27.93 -8.59 7.05
CA VAL A 314 28.77 -8.63 5.84
C VAL A 314 30.20 -8.95 6.23
N GLU A 315 30.76 -10.01 5.66
CA GLU A 315 32.19 -10.30 5.82
C GLU A 315 33.04 -9.32 4.99
N TYR A 316 34.17 -8.89 5.57
CA TYR A 316 35.13 -8.02 4.90
C TYR A 316 36.57 -8.55 5.02
N GLN A 317 37.37 -8.22 4.01
CA GLN A 317 38.81 -8.51 3.97
C GLN A 317 39.56 -7.25 3.53
N VAL A 318 40.62 -6.90 4.24
CA VAL A 318 41.50 -5.77 3.91
C VAL A 318 42.87 -6.32 3.51
N TYR A 319 43.38 -5.85 2.39
CA TYR A 319 44.68 -6.21 1.82
C TYR A 319 45.61 -5.00 1.84
N CYS A 320 46.90 -5.22 2.09
CA CYS A 320 47.99 -4.26 1.86
C CYS A 320 48.92 -4.84 0.80
N ASN A 321 49.09 -4.16 -0.35
CA ASN A 321 49.90 -4.63 -1.47
C ASN A 321 49.59 -6.10 -1.86
N ASN A 322 48.31 -6.45 -1.97
CA ASN A 322 47.78 -7.80 -2.24
C ASN A 322 48.03 -8.87 -1.15
N THR A 323 48.58 -8.51 0.01
CA THR A 323 48.70 -9.42 1.17
C THR A 323 47.57 -9.15 2.14
N LEU A 324 46.87 -10.19 2.62
CA LEU A 324 45.80 -10.04 3.61
C LEU A 324 46.36 -9.37 4.88
N TRP A 325 45.79 -8.24 5.24
CA TRP A 325 46.16 -7.44 6.41
C TRP A 325 45.24 -7.76 7.59
N THR A 326 43.92 -7.73 7.37
CA THR A 326 42.91 -8.10 8.37
C THR A 326 41.62 -8.57 7.71
N SER A 327 40.75 -9.23 8.44
CA SER A 327 39.40 -9.61 8.03
C SER A 327 38.45 -9.57 9.21
N GLY A 328 37.16 -9.41 8.96
CA GLY A 328 36.15 -9.41 10.02
C GLY A 328 34.73 -9.44 9.50
N GLU A 329 33.79 -9.25 10.42
CA GLU A 329 32.37 -9.11 10.15
C GLU A 329 31.96 -7.66 10.40
N TYR A 330 31.16 -7.10 9.48
CA TYR A 330 30.57 -5.78 9.59
C TYR A 330 29.06 -5.92 9.79
N TYR A 331 28.54 -5.26 10.82
CA TYR A 331 27.11 -5.26 11.15
C TYR A 331 26.56 -3.89 10.77
N PRO A 332 25.71 -3.77 9.73
CA PRO A 332 25.10 -2.51 9.30
C PRO A 332 24.16 -1.93 10.37
N SER A 333 24.76 -1.35 11.41
CA SER A 333 24.15 -0.51 12.42
C SER A 333 24.71 0.90 12.25
N SER A 334 23.95 1.92 12.65
CA SER A 334 24.12 3.31 12.18
C SER A 334 25.49 3.95 12.40
N ASP A 335 26.39 3.36 13.20
CA ASP A 335 27.63 4.00 13.64
C ASP A 335 28.87 3.08 13.58
N GLN A 336 28.80 1.91 12.95
CA GLN A 336 29.99 1.07 12.77
C GLN A 336 30.85 1.57 11.60
N VAL A 337 32.16 1.57 11.82
CA VAL A 337 33.17 1.86 10.80
C VAL A 337 34.20 0.74 10.79
N ILE A 338 34.82 0.51 9.64
CA ILE A 338 35.93 -0.44 9.52
C ILE A 338 37.22 0.36 9.67
N GLU A 339 37.92 0.19 10.79
CA GLU A 339 39.17 0.88 11.08
C GLU A 339 40.36 -0.07 11.00
N VAL A 340 41.41 0.34 10.29
CA VAL A 340 42.67 -0.38 10.19
C VAL A 340 43.80 0.53 10.61
N ASN A 341 44.48 0.17 11.71
CA ASN A 341 45.70 0.83 12.13
C ASN A 341 46.80 0.59 11.09
N VAL A 342 47.42 1.66 10.63
CA VAL A 342 48.51 1.65 9.66
C VAL A 342 49.81 2.19 10.23
N ASP A 343 49.94 2.31 11.55
CA ASP A 343 51.18 2.72 12.21
C ASP A 343 52.27 1.66 12.04
N GLY A 344 53.53 2.10 12.05
CA GLY A 344 54.69 1.21 11.98
C GLY A 344 55.04 0.67 10.59
N LEU A 345 54.39 1.15 9.52
CA LEU A 345 54.83 0.89 8.15
C LEU A 345 56.19 1.58 7.90
N GLU A 346 57.07 0.91 7.16
CA GLU A 346 58.35 1.48 6.72
C GLU A 346 58.14 2.60 5.70
N ILE A 347 59.16 3.42 5.46
CA ILE A 347 59.13 4.45 4.40
C ILE A 347 58.74 3.82 3.05
N GLY A 348 57.65 4.30 2.45
CA GLY A 348 57.13 3.75 1.20
C GLY A 348 55.71 4.20 0.87
N THR A 349 55.19 3.69 -0.23
CA THR A 349 53.78 3.85 -0.64
C THR A 349 53.11 2.49 -0.61
N TYR A 350 51.97 2.40 0.07
CA TYR A 350 51.21 1.18 0.30
C TYR A 350 49.80 1.36 -0.23
N GLU A 351 49.31 0.37 -0.96
CA GLU A 351 47.93 0.32 -1.43
C GLU A 351 47.12 -0.56 -0.48
N PHE A 352 46.14 0.05 0.21
CA PHE A 352 45.15 -0.67 1.00
C PHE A 352 43.90 -0.89 0.16
N ARG A 353 43.41 -2.13 0.13
CA ARG A 353 42.22 -2.55 -0.61
C ARG A 353 41.25 -3.25 0.33
N ILE A 354 40.00 -2.81 0.37
CA ILE A 354 38.92 -3.54 1.07
C ILE A 354 38.05 -4.28 0.07
N GLU A 355 37.70 -5.51 0.43
CA GLU A 355 36.75 -6.38 -0.26
C GLU A 355 35.59 -6.69 0.68
N MET A 356 34.37 -6.41 0.24
CA MET A 356 33.12 -6.78 0.93
C MET A 356 32.21 -7.52 -0.05
N ASP A 357 31.64 -8.64 0.40
CA ASP A 357 30.70 -9.48 -0.36
C ASP A 357 31.19 -9.86 -1.78
N TRP A 358 32.52 -9.97 -1.93
CA TRP A 358 33.21 -10.52 -3.11
C TRP A 358 33.03 -9.68 -4.39
N ARG A 359 32.35 -8.52 -4.30
CA ARG A 359 31.95 -7.70 -5.46
C ARG A 359 32.26 -6.21 -5.30
N THR A 360 32.38 -5.70 -4.09
CA THR A 360 32.71 -4.29 -3.85
C THR A 360 34.19 -4.15 -3.53
N LEU A 361 34.87 -3.32 -4.31
CA LEU A 361 36.31 -3.04 -4.19
C LEU A 361 36.50 -1.54 -3.98
N HIS A 362 37.25 -1.18 -2.94
CA HIS A 362 37.68 0.20 -2.70
C HIS A 362 39.15 0.26 -2.29
N TYR A 363 39.83 1.33 -2.68
CA TYR A 363 41.27 1.50 -2.54
C TYR A 363 41.59 2.80 -1.81
N VAL A 364 42.61 2.76 -0.95
CA VAL A 364 43.18 3.92 -0.27
C VAL A 364 44.71 3.82 -0.35
N THR A 365 45.39 4.89 -0.74
CA THR A 365 46.86 4.92 -0.76
C THR A 365 47.41 5.53 0.53
N VAL A 366 48.41 4.89 1.13
CA VAL A 366 49.12 5.37 2.33
C VAL A 366 50.58 5.62 1.96
N THR A 367 51.08 6.85 2.17
CA THR A 367 52.48 7.20 1.91
C THR A 367 53.20 7.61 3.20
N VAL A 368 54.29 6.91 3.51
CA VAL A 368 55.12 7.15 4.69
C VAL A 368 56.42 7.84 4.27
N TYR A 369 56.67 9.03 4.82
CA TYR A 369 57.88 9.79 4.56
C TYR A 369 58.92 9.59 5.67
N PRO A 370 60.23 9.75 5.38
CA PRO A 370 61.26 9.77 6.42
C PRO A 370 60.97 10.85 7.46
N SER A 371 61.13 10.53 8.75
CA SER A 371 60.91 11.45 9.88
C SER A 371 61.81 12.70 9.86
N ASN A 372 62.85 12.70 9.01
CA ASN A 372 63.98 13.64 9.09
C ASN A 372 63.88 14.83 8.14
N ASN A 373 62.82 14.93 7.36
CA ASN A 373 62.67 16.07 6.48
C ASN A 373 61.91 17.19 7.20
N ASN A 374 62.67 18.22 7.59
CA ASN A 374 62.22 19.62 7.53
C ASN A 374 61.74 19.92 6.10
N LEU A 375 60.61 19.33 5.68
CA LEU A 375 59.94 19.69 4.45
C LEU A 375 59.51 21.14 4.65
N ALA A 376 60.24 22.04 4.00
CA ALA A 376 59.78 23.39 3.77
C ALA A 376 58.34 23.28 3.25
N SER A 377 57.43 23.65 4.14
CA SER A 377 56.00 23.88 3.94
C SER A 377 55.56 23.86 2.46
N PRO A 378 54.55 23.02 2.08
CA PRO A 378 54.04 22.90 0.71
C PRO A 378 53.71 24.23 0.03
N TRP A 379 53.51 25.29 0.82
CA TRP A 379 53.32 26.66 0.38
C TRP A 379 54.49 27.21 -0.46
N SER A 380 55.73 26.72 -0.29
CA SER A 380 56.89 27.25 -1.02
C SER A 380 56.88 26.89 -2.51
N GLN A 381 56.37 25.71 -2.88
CA GLN A 381 56.21 25.29 -4.27
C GLN A 381 54.99 25.95 -4.93
N LEU A 382 53.89 26.13 -4.19
CA LEU A 382 52.68 26.78 -4.68
C LEU A 382 52.91 28.26 -5.03
N ILE A 383 53.75 28.96 -4.25
CA ILE A 383 54.16 30.34 -4.54
C ILE A 383 55.06 30.41 -5.80
N HIS A 384 55.92 29.43 -6.02
CA HIS A 384 56.82 29.42 -7.19
C HIS A 384 56.06 29.17 -8.50
N TYR A 385 55.12 28.22 -8.53
CA TYR A 385 54.31 27.94 -9.72
C TYR A 385 53.20 28.98 -9.96
N GLY A 386 52.61 29.55 -8.89
CA GLY A 386 51.65 30.65 -8.98
C GLY A 386 52.25 31.91 -9.62
N ALA A 387 53.49 32.27 -9.27
CA ALA A 387 54.20 33.41 -9.85
C ALA A 387 54.47 33.23 -11.36
N ILE A 388 54.81 32.00 -11.80
CA ILE A 388 55.02 31.67 -13.21
C ILE A 388 53.70 31.75 -14.00
N GLY A 389 52.59 31.25 -13.44
CA GLY A 389 51.26 31.32 -14.06
C GLY A 389 50.76 32.75 -14.27
N VAL A 390 50.94 33.63 -13.28
CA VAL A 390 50.55 35.05 -13.39
C VAL A 390 51.42 35.79 -14.42
N ALA A 391 52.71 35.48 -14.52
CA ALA A 391 53.61 36.08 -15.51
C ALA A 391 53.26 35.69 -16.96
N ILE A 392 52.90 34.43 -17.20
CA ILE A 392 52.49 33.94 -18.52
C ILE A 392 51.13 34.53 -18.93
N GLY A 393 50.16 34.53 -18.01
CA GLY A 393 48.82 35.09 -18.25
C GLY A 393 48.84 36.59 -18.58
N SER A 394 49.62 37.38 -17.83
CA SER A 394 49.74 38.82 -18.08
C SER A 394 50.44 39.13 -19.41
N SER A 395 51.44 38.34 -19.81
CA SER A 395 52.12 38.49 -21.09
C SER A 395 51.18 38.27 -22.29
N LEU A 396 50.30 37.27 -22.23
CA LEU A 396 49.34 36.98 -23.31
C LEU A 396 48.28 38.07 -23.48
N VAL A 397 47.79 38.65 -22.38
CA VAL A 397 46.82 39.77 -22.44
C VAL A 397 47.45 41.00 -23.10
N ILE A 398 48.68 41.34 -22.73
CA ILE A 398 49.41 42.49 -23.32
C ILE A 398 49.60 42.28 -24.83
N ILE A 399 50.04 41.08 -25.26
CA ILE A 399 50.21 40.75 -26.68
C ILE A 399 48.88 40.92 -27.44
N THR A 400 47.79 40.42 -26.86
CA THR A 400 46.46 40.48 -27.49
C THR A 400 45.97 41.91 -27.66
N VAL A 401 46.15 42.75 -26.63
CA VAL A 401 45.79 44.18 -26.68
C VAL A 401 46.62 44.92 -27.73
N VAL A 402 47.92 44.66 -27.81
CA VAL A 402 48.81 45.27 -28.81
C VAL A 402 48.39 44.87 -30.23
N VAL A 403 48.11 43.59 -30.49
CA VAL A 403 47.66 43.09 -31.80
C VAL A 403 46.31 43.71 -32.20
N MET A 404 45.37 43.80 -31.26
CA MET A 404 44.08 44.45 -31.53
C MET A 404 44.24 45.94 -31.83
N THR A 405 45.08 46.64 -31.08
CA THR A 405 45.33 48.08 -31.28
C THR A 405 45.96 48.34 -32.65
N ILE A 406 46.95 47.53 -33.05
CA ILE A 406 47.56 47.60 -34.38
C ILE A 406 46.54 47.32 -35.48
N ARG A 407 45.68 46.30 -35.32
CA ARG A 407 44.61 46.00 -36.28
C ARG A 407 43.61 47.13 -36.41
N LEU A 408 43.17 47.73 -35.29
CA LEU A 408 42.24 48.85 -35.28
C LEU A 408 42.85 50.09 -35.95
N TRP A 409 44.12 50.38 -35.67
CA TRP A 409 44.85 51.46 -36.34
C TRP A 409 44.95 51.23 -37.85
N ARG A 410 45.27 50.00 -38.28
CA ARG A 410 45.37 49.65 -39.71
C ARG A 410 44.02 49.70 -40.43
N ASN A 411 42.91 49.33 -39.76
CA ASN A 411 41.57 49.37 -40.34
C ASN A 411 40.98 50.78 -40.41
N ASN A 412 41.33 51.67 -39.47
CA ASN A 412 40.80 53.04 -39.46
C ASN A 412 41.66 54.04 -40.25
N GLY A 413 42.92 53.68 -40.57
CA GLY A 413 43.84 54.55 -41.29
C GLY A 413 43.53 54.80 -42.78
N SER A 414 42.54 54.13 -43.38
CA SER A 414 42.28 54.23 -44.84
C SER A 414 41.01 55.00 -45.23
N LYS A 415 40.35 55.72 -44.31
CA LYS A 415 39.21 56.60 -44.64
C LYS A 415 39.27 57.94 -43.90
N ILE A 416 40.31 58.72 -44.16
CA ILE A 416 40.24 60.17 -43.97
C ILE A 416 39.73 60.75 -45.30
N HIS A 417 38.41 60.90 -45.42
CA HIS A 417 37.81 61.65 -46.52
C HIS A 417 38.03 63.15 -46.26
N TYR A 418 38.90 63.76 -47.04
CA TYR A 418 38.99 65.22 -47.16
C TYR A 418 37.73 65.72 -47.87
N TYR A 419 36.83 66.39 -47.13
CA TYR A 419 35.76 67.19 -47.72
C TYR A 419 36.35 68.56 -48.08
N ILE A 420 36.68 68.76 -49.36
CA ILE A 420 36.94 70.08 -49.93
C ILE A 420 35.56 70.68 -50.28
N LEU A 421 35.17 71.75 -49.59
CA LEU A 421 33.99 72.54 -49.91
C LEU A 421 34.28 73.43 -51.14
N PRO A 422 33.37 73.53 -52.12
CA PRO A 422 33.53 74.44 -53.24
C PRO A 422 33.24 75.89 -52.81
N ILE A 423 34.17 76.79 -53.16
CA ILE A 423 33.97 78.23 -53.07
C ILE A 423 33.10 78.65 -54.26
N SER A 424 31.97 79.32 -53.99
CA SER A 424 31.17 80.01 -54.99
C SER A 424 31.62 81.47 -55.13
N SER A 425 31.64 81.93 -56.39
CA SER A 425 31.94 83.26 -56.96
C SER A 425 33.37 83.76 -56.88
#